data_AF-A0A292RAL4-F1
#
_entry.id   AF-A0A292RAL4-F1
#
_cell.length_a   1.000
_cell.length_b   1.000
_cell.length_c   1.000
_cell.angle_alpha   90.00
_cell.angle_beta   90.00
_cell.angle_gamma   90.00
#
_symmetry.space_group_name_H-M   'P 1'
#
loop_
_entity.id
_entity.type
_entity.pdbx_description
1 polymer ?
#
loop_
_entity_poly.entity_id
_entity_poly.type
_entity_poly.pdbx_seq_one_letter_code
_entity_poly.pdbx_strand_id
1 'polypeptide(L)'
;MSDKLKKLTGKNPKDFEPVAFDVINIPDVELFKELIDNEDFLFDFIKQNVANRLAKVCNSSNYLNLLQFLKYYSPSYEDVIISNLVKFSDEDLTDKMLAIFEDGTDDEKTYCAKYFSIVQDSLALDFLKENAYSENSSLSANCATALALFGDTESKNEALVKLKSDDEFEKLDGVRFLVSYDDKSVIPAIVDVMKTSSFAENIAGDLLYLTDLFSLYKTNKTDALFVFNSVINGLGEILDLAQIFDFRLYEFIEMLLKEQTDSEIAVVLANAKDKFNTLTENDEYLFDETKDVKQEVMDIKQLLSSFKVNQSLINAELKSESLFVFTALEFANNESAIRGLLISANQTVVLKALEMLKQMNSLTKEDKNLALSSVTSEDIKSVIVAI
;
A
#
# COMPACT_ATOMS: atom_id res chain seq x y z
N MET A 1 23.13 -8.85 -18.27
CA MET A 1 24.21 -9.04 -17.28
C MET A 1 25.58 -9.27 -17.92
N SER A 2 26.34 -8.19 -18.02
CA SER A 2 27.74 -8.11 -18.45
C SER A 2 28.68 -8.83 -17.50
N ASP A 3 29.91 -9.08 -17.94
CA ASP A 3 30.95 -9.67 -17.10
C ASP A 3 31.28 -8.77 -15.89
N LYS A 4 31.28 -7.44 -16.08
CA LYS A 4 31.48 -6.48 -14.99
C LYS A 4 30.35 -6.58 -13.95
N LEU A 5 29.09 -6.64 -14.37
CA LEU A 5 27.96 -6.74 -13.44
C LEU A 5 27.97 -8.08 -12.68
N LYS A 6 28.31 -9.19 -13.34
CA LYS A 6 28.50 -10.49 -12.67
C LYS A 6 29.59 -10.45 -11.60
N LYS A 7 30.71 -9.76 -11.88
CA LYS A 7 31.79 -9.57 -10.92
C LYS A 7 31.33 -8.70 -9.76
N LEU A 8 30.68 -7.57 -10.04
CA LEU A 8 30.18 -6.64 -9.02
C LEU A 8 29.17 -7.28 -8.06
N THR A 9 28.30 -8.16 -8.56
CA THR A 9 27.30 -8.90 -7.77
C THR A 9 27.82 -10.21 -7.18
N GLY A 10 29.02 -10.65 -7.60
CA GLY A 10 29.65 -11.90 -7.19
C GLY A 10 30.17 -11.90 -5.75
N LYS A 11 30.77 -13.01 -5.31
CA LYS A 11 31.26 -13.18 -3.92
C LYS A 11 32.77 -12.99 -3.75
N ASN A 12 33.55 -12.97 -4.84
CA ASN A 12 35.01 -12.95 -4.79
C ASN A 12 35.54 -11.51 -4.73
N PRO A 13 36.23 -11.10 -3.63
CA PRO A 13 36.77 -9.74 -3.50
C PRO A 13 37.71 -9.33 -4.62
N LYS A 14 38.53 -10.28 -5.12
CA LYS A 14 39.45 -10.00 -6.22
C LYS A 14 38.76 -9.61 -7.53
N ASP A 15 37.49 -9.98 -7.67
CA ASP A 15 36.67 -9.67 -8.83
C ASP A 15 35.85 -8.39 -8.60
N PHE A 16 35.19 -8.25 -7.45
CA PHE A 16 34.29 -7.12 -7.21
C PHE A 16 34.99 -5.84 -6.76
N GLU A 17 36.14 -5.91 -6.06
CA GLU A 17 36.82 -4.71 -5.56
C GLU A 17 37.32 -3.81 -6.69
N PRO A 18 37.98 -4.33 -7.76
CA PRO A 18 38.36 -3.49 -8.89
C PRO A 18 37.16 -2.89 -9.62
N VAL A 19 36.07 -3.65 -9.77
CA VAL A 19 34.87 -3.15 -10.45
C VAL A 19 34.19 -2.07 -9.62
N ALA A 20 34.02 -2.26 -8.31
CA ALA A 20 33.48 -1.23 -7.43
C ALA A 20 34.39 0.01 -7.38
N PHE A 21 35.70 -0.19 -7.41
CA PHE A 21 36.67 0.89 -7.49
C PHE A 21 36.47 1.72 -8.77
N ASP A 22 36.39 1.04 -9.92
CA ASP A 22 36.21 1.67 -11.21
C ASP A 22 34.87 2.41 -11.25
N VAL A 23 33.77 1.77 -10.83
CA VAL A 23 32.42 2.40 -10.81
C VAL A 23 32.46 3.74 -10.10
N ILE A 24 33.08 3.85 -8.92
CA ILE A 24 33.06 5.11 -8.15
C ILE A 24 34.13 6.11 -8.62
N ASN A 25 35.35 5.68 -8.94
CA ASN A 25 36.44 6.60 -9.28
C ASN A 25 36.42 7.04 -10.75
N ILE A 26 35.89 6.20 -11.63
CA ILE A 26 35.68 6.46 -13.06
C ILE A 26 34.18 6.22 -13.30
N PRO A 27 33.31 7.21 -13.01
CA PRO A 27 31.86 7.04 -12.88
C PRO A 27 31.26 6.22 -14.04
N ASP A 28 31.16 4.90 -13.85
CA ASP A 28 30.76 3.95 -14.89
C ASP A 28 29.23 3.89 -14.90
N VAL A 29 28.64 4.98 -15.41
CA VAL A 29 27.19 5.23 -15.43
C VAL A 29 26.45 4.11 -16.17
N GLU A 30 27.04 3.55 -17.22
CA GLU A 30 26.44 2.43 -17.98
C GLU A 30 26.36 1.15 -17.15
N LEU A 31 27.40 0.84 -16.36
CA LEU A 31 27.35 -0.30 -15.45
C LEU A 31 26.37 -0.07 -14.30
N PHE A 32 26.25 1.15 -13.78
CA PHE A 32 25.27 1.48 -12.75
C PHE A 32 23.84 1.38 -13.29
N LYS A 33 23.59 1.89 -14.49
CA LYS A 33 22.32 1.69 -15.21
C LYS A 33 22.03 0.20 -15.40
N GLU A 34 23.01 -0.60 -15.83
CA GLU A 34 22.81 -2.05 -16.00
C GLU A 34 22.46 -2.73 -14.66
N LEU A 35 23.07 -2.29 -13.56
CA LEU A 35 22.75 -2.80 -12.22
C LEU A 35 21.28 -2.56 -11.84
N ILE A 36 20.77 -1.35 -12.10
CA ILE A 36 19.37 -0.98 -11.85
C ILE A 36 18.43 -1.75 -12.78
N ASP A 37 18.72 -1.80 -14.08
CA ASP A 37 17.92 -2.55 -15.07
C ASP A 37 17.82 -4.07 -14.76
N ASN A 38 18.64 -4.59 -13.85
CA ASN A 38 18.65 -6.00 -13.46
C ASN A 38 18.29 -6.22 -11.98
N GLU A 39 17.90 -5.18 -11.23
CA GLU A 39 17.81 -5.27 -9.77
C GLU A 39 16.68 -6.18 -9.29
N ASP A 40 15.56 -6.27 -10.02
CA ASP A 40 14.43 -7.15 -9.71
C ASP A 40 14.81 -8.63 -9.70
N PHE A 41 15.90 -8.99 -10.41
CA PHE A 41 16.43 -10.35 -10.44
C PHE A 41 17.49 -10.61 -9.36
N LEU A 42 17.82 -9.60 -8.55
CA LEU A 42 18.79 -9.70 -7.48
C LEU A 42 18.06 -9.87 -6.14
N PHE A 43 18.52 -10.82 -5.33
CA PHE A 43 18.09 -10.90 -3.95
C PHE A 43 18.54 -9.66 -3.16
N ASP A 44 17.76 -9.23 -2.18
CA ASP A 44 18.06 -8.00 -1.41
C ASP A 44 19.42 -8.04 -0.71
N PHE A 45 19.85 -9.20 -0.23
CA PHE A 45 21.19 -9.34 0.36
C PHE A 45 22.31 -9.09 -0.68
N ILE A 46 22.06 -9.33 -1.97
CA ILE A 46 23.00 -9.01 -3.06
C ILE A 46 23.01 -7.50 -3.29
N LYS A 47 21.84 -6.87 -3.39
CA LYS A 47 21.71 -5.40 -3.53
C LYS A 47 22.44 -4.69 -2.39
N GLN A 48 22.20 -5.10 -1.15
CA GLN A 48 22.88 -4.58 0.04
C GLN A 48 24.41 -4.78 0.00
N ASN A 49 24.87 -5.94 -0.48
CA ASN A 49 26.31 -6.20 -0.63
C ASN A 49 26.96 -5.27 -1.66
N VAL A 50 26.28 -5.03 -2.79
CA VAL A 50 26.75 -4.08 -3.81
C VAL A 50 26.79 -2.67 -3.24
N ALA A 51 25.72 -2.21 -2.58
CA ALA A 51 25.68 -0.91 -1.91
C ALA A 51 26.85 -0.75 -0.93
N ASN A 52 27.10 -1.74 -0.07
CA ASN A 52 28.23 -1.72 0.88
C ASN A 52 29.60 -1.67 0.19
N ARG A 53 29.75 -2.26 -1.00
CA ARG A 53 31.02 -2.22 -1.77
C ARG A 53 31.25 -0.83 -2.35
N LEU A 54 30.22 -0.24 -2.96
CA LEU A 54 30.26 1.11 -3.50
C LEU A 54 30.57 2.13 -2.38
N ALA A 55 29.88 2.03 -1.25
CA ALA A 55 30.09 2.87 -0.07
C ALA A 55 31.56 2.89 0.42
N LYS A 56 32.24 1.73 0.40
CA LYS A 56 33.62 1.60 0.86
C LYS A 56 34.63 2.32 -0.02
N VAL A 57 34.31 2.53 -1.30
CA VAL A 57 35.18 3.20 -2.25
C VAL A 57 35.00 4.73 -2.18
N CYS A 58 33.80 5.18 -1.84
CA CYS A 58 33.48 6.60 -1.68
C CYS A 58 34.31 7.27 -0.59
N ASN A 59 34.88 8.42 -0.92
CA ASN A 59 35.68 9.26 -0.03
C ASN A 59 35.63 10.73 -0.47
N SER A 60 36.26 11.62 0.31
CA SER A 60 36.22 13.08 0.09
C SER A 60 36.81 13.54 -1.24
N SER A 61 37.57 12.70 -1.96
CA SER A 61 38.17 13.06 -3.26
C SER A 61 37.32 12.63 -4.46
N ASN A 62 36.35 11.72 -4.28
CA ASN A 62 35.60 11.14 -5.40
C ASN A 62 34.07 11.17 -5.22
N TYR A 63 33.54 11.60 -4.07
CA TYR A 63 32.09 11.57 -3.80
C TYR A 63 31.24 12.33 -4.83
N LEU A 64 31.74 13.41 -5.44
CA LEU A 64 31.02 14.16 -6.48
C LEU A 64 30.74 13.32 -7.74
N ASN A 65 31.47 12.23 -7.96
CA ASN A 65 31.17 11.31 -9.06
C ASN A 65 29.79 10.65 -8.91
N LEU A 66 29.27 10.55 -7.68
CA LEU A 66 27.94 10.01 -7.41
C LEU A 66 26.83 10.84 -8.06
N LEU A 67 27.06 12.13 -8.32
CA LEU A 67 26.08 12.98 -9.01
C LEU A 67 25.74 12.46 -10.42
N GLN A 68 26.63 11.69 -11.04
CA GLN A 68 26.38 11.11 -12.37
C GLN A 68 25.39 9.94 -12.34
N PHE A 69 25.16 9.36 -11.16
CA PHE A 69 24.26 8.22 -10.97
C PHE A 69 22.81 8.63 -10.68
N LEU A 70 22.58 9.90 -10.34
CA LEU A 70 21.25 10.40 -9.99
C LEU A 70 20.22 10.24 -11.12
N LYS A 71 20.70 10.09 -12.36
CA LYS A 71 19.90 9.85 -13.57
C LYS A 71 19.16 8.51 -13.61
N TYR A 72 19.51 7.61 -12.70
CA TYR A 72 18.91 6.28 -12.60
C TYR A 72 18.54 6.06 -11.15
N TYR A 73 17.27 6.29 -10.84
CA TYR A 73 16.77 6.11 -9.50
C TYR A 73 16.64 4.63 -9.15
N SER A 74 17.04 4.27 -7.93
CA SER A 74 16.77 2.98 -7.36
C SER A 74 16.74 3.09 -5.83
N PRO A 75 15.64 2.67 -5.17
CA PRO A 75 15.53 2.72 -3.72
C PRO A 75 16.61 1.84 -3.05
N SER A 76 17.06 0.77 -3.72
CA SER A 76 18.10 -0.14 -3.23
C SER A 76 19.47 0.52 -3.05
N TYR A 77 19.75 1.61 -3.77
CA TYR A 77 21.04 2.31 -3.76
C TYR A 77 20.92 3.78 -3.33
N GLU A 78 19.70 4.26 -3.07
CA GLU A 78 19.44 5.61 -2.58
C GLU A 78 20.27 5.96 -1.35
N ASP A 79 20.12 5.17 -0.28
CA ASP A 79 20.74 5.48 1.00
C ASP A 79 22.27 5.52 0.91
N VAL A 80 22.90 4.66 0.10
CA VAL A 80 24.37 4.69 -0.06
C VAL A 80 24.83 5.93 -0.84
N ILE A 81 24.10 6.33 -1.88
CA ILE A 81 24.42 7.53 -2.67
C ILE A 81 24.26 8.77 -1.78
N ILE A 82 23.09 8.93 -1.15
CA ILE A 82 22.78 10.12 -0.37
C ILE A 82 23.65 10.23 0.88
N SER A 83 23.83 9.15 1.63
CA SER A 83 24.67 9.21 2.84
C SER A 83 26.12 9.62 2.54
N ASN A 84 26.67 9.24 1.38
CA ASN A 84 28.00 9.68 0.97
C ASN A 84 28.03 11.12 0.47
N LEU A 85 27.02 11.57 -0.26
CA LEU A 85 26.90 12.98 -0.66
C LEU A 85 26.77 13.89 0.58
N VAL A 86 25.88 13.56 1.52
CA VAL A 86 25.69 14.30 2.78
C VAL A 86 26.95 14.27 3.64
N LYS A 87 27.64 13.14 3.74
CA LYS A 87 28.86 13.03 4.56
C LYS A 87 29.96 14.02 4.15
N PHE A 88 30.01 14.40 2.88
CA PHE A 88 30.98 15.33 2.33
C PHE A 88 30.32 16.61 1.80
N SER A 89 29.10 16.93 2.26
CA SER A 89 28.36 18.10 1.80
C SER A 89 29.01 19.40 2.24
N ASP A 90 29.09 20.34 1.31
CA ASP A 90 29.40 21.74 1.51
C ASP A 90 28.34 22.61 0.80
N GLU A 91 28.53 23.94 0.86
CA GLU A 91 27.64 24.91 0.20
C GLU A 91 27.62 24.68 -1.32
N ASP A 92 28.79 24.47 -1.94
CA ASP A 92 28.92 24.19 -3.37
C ASP A 92 28.15 22.93 -3.82
N LEU A 93 28.15 21.85 -3.03
CA LEU A 93 27.34 20.67 -3.31
C LEU A 93 25.85 20.98 -3.13
N THR A 94 25.49 21.70 -2.08
CA THR A 94 24.10 22.03 -1.78
C THR A 94 23.48 22.87 -2.90
N ASP A 95 24.20 23.86 -3.41
CA ASP A 95 23.80 24.65 -4.58
C ASP A 95 23.63 23.79 -5.84
N LYS A 96 24.51 22.81 -6.07
CA LYS A 96 24.36 21.87 -7.19
C LYS A 96 23.12 21.00 -7.03
N MET A 97 22.86 20.51 -5.82
CA MET A 97 21.68 19.71 -5.53
C MET A 97 20.40 20.54 -5.70
N LEU A 98 20.40 21.82 -5.32
CA LEU A 98 19.27 22.73 -5.59
C LEU A 98 19.04 22.90 -7.09
N ALA A 99 20.09 23.16 -7.86
CA ALA A 99 19.98 23.30 -9.32
C ALA A 99 19.47 22.02 -10.00
N ILE A 100 19.92 20.85 -9.53
CA ILE A 100 19.40 19.55 -10.00
C ILE A 100 17.94 19.38 -9.58
N PHE A 101 17.54 19.83 -8.39
CA PHE A 101 16.16 19.69 -7.93
C PHE A 101 15.20 20.59 -8.72
N GLU A 102 15.66 21.74 -9.20
CA GLU A 102 14.88 22.64 -10.07
C GLU A 102 14.72 22.03 -11.48
N ASP A 103 15.83 21.70 -12.14
CA ASP A 103 15.86 21.42 -13.58
C ASP A 103 16.02 19.93 -13.97
N GLY A 104 16.22 19.04 -12.99
CA GLY A 104 16.55 17.63 -13.23
C GLY A 104 15.37 16.76 -13.68
N THR A 105 15.66 15.49 -13.99
CA THR A 105 14.62 14.47 -14.20
C THR A 105 13.97 14.05 -12.88
N ASP A 106 12.82 13.37 -12.92
CA ASP A 106 12.18 12.86 -11.70
C ASP A 106 13.11 11.97 -10.86
N ASP A 107 13.92 11.13 -11.51
CA ASP A 107 14.94 10.32 -10.85
C ASP A 107 15.95 11.19 -10.09
N GLU A 108 16.48 12.22 -10.75
CA GLU A 108 17.45 13.13 -10.15
C GLU A 108 16.82 13.93 -8.99
N LYS A 109 15.59 14.42 -9.18
CA LYS A 109 14.79 15.11 -8.17
C LYS A 109 14.48 14.22 -6.97
N THR A 110 14.27 12.92 -7.18
CA THR A 110 13.98 11.95 -6.12
C THR A 110 15.15 11.85 -5.14
N TYR A 111 16.38 11.74 -5.66
CA TYR A 111 17.59 11.79 -4.84
C TYR A 111 17.76 13.16 -4.16
N CYS A 112 17.43 14.26 -4.83
CA CYS A 112 17.49 15.59 -4.24
C CYS A 112 16.54 15.73 -3.04
N ALA A 113 15.29 15.28 -3.18
CA ALA A 113 14.32 15.28 -2.08
C ALA A 113 14.87 14.51 -0.86
N LYS A 114 15.46 13.32 -1.09
CA LYS A 114 16.11 12.55 -0.01
C LYS A 114 17.33 13.27 0.58
N TYR A 115 18.17 13.91 -0.23
CA TYR A 115 19.30 14.72 0.25
C TYR A 115 18.82 15.86 1.17
N PHE A 116 17.81 16.62 0.74
CA PHE A 116 17.26 17.74 1.51
C PHE A 116 16.47 17.32 2.75
N SER A 117 15.96 16.07 2.80
CA SER A 117 15.42 15.51 4.03
C SER A 117 16.44 15.48 5.18
N ILE A 118 17.74 15.39 4.86
CA ILE A 118 18.85 15.33 5.83
C ILE A 118 19.54 16.69 6.00
N VAL A 119 19.88 17.37 4.89
CA VAL A 119 20.60 18.65 4.94
C VAL A 119 19.69 19.81 5.38
N GLN A 120 18.39 19.71 5.09
CA GLN A 120 17.36 20.65 5.51
C GLN A 120 17.62 22.12 5.13
N ASP A 121 18.15 22.36 3.92
CA ASP A 121 18.23 23.71 3.38
C ASP A 121 16.83 24.24 3.04
N SER A 122 16.46 25.37 3.62
CA SER A 122 15.13 25.97 3.44
C SER A 122 14.82 26.37 1.99
N LEU A 123 15.82 26.58 1.13
CA LEU A 123 15.60 26.88 -0.28
C LEU A 123 14.99 25.70 -1.04
N ALA A 124 15.10 24.48 -0.52
CA ALA A 124 14.51 23.30 -1.12
C ALA A 124 12.99 23.18 -0.86
N LEU A 125 12.42 23.94 0.08
CA LEU A 125 11.02 23.79 0.50
C LEU A 125 10.02 23.97 -0.66
N ASP A 126 10.24 24.96 -1.52
CA ASP A 126 9.34 25.22 -2.64
C ASP A 126 9.34 24.05 -3.64
N PHE A 127 10.53 23.50 -3.93
CA PHE A 127 10.66 22.32 -4.80
C PHE A 127 10.06 21.06 -4.16
N LEU A 128 10.22 20.89 -2.84
CA LEU A 128 9.59 19.79 -2.11
C LEU A 128 8.06 19.86 -2.21
N LYS A 129 7.47 21.05 -2.03
CA LYS A 129 6.03 21.27 -2.14
C LYS A 129 5.51 21.04 -3.56
N GLU A 130 6.22 21.55 -4.56
CA GLU A 130 5.86 21.39 -5.98
C GLU A 130 5.82 19.91 -6.39
N ASN A 131 6.75 19.10 -5.90
CA ASN A 131 6.89 17.70 -6.30
C ASN A 131 6.21 16.70 -5.34
N ALA A 132 5.58 17.17 -4.26
CA ALA A 132 4.92 16.34 -3.23
C ALA A 132 3.80 15.43 -3.74
N TYR A 133 3.25 15.73 -4.92
CA TYR A 133 2.20 14.97 -5.59
C TYR A 133 2.60 14.57 -7.02
N SER A 134 3.91 14.41 -7.28
CA SER A 134 4.41 13.92 -8.57
C SER A 134 3.84 12.53 -8.89
N GLU A 135 3.60 12.28 -10.19
CA GLU A 135 3.23 10.95 -10.71
C GLU A 135 4.33 9.90 -10.44
N ASN A 136 5.59 10.34 -10.29
CA ASN A 136 6.65 9.49 -9.77
C ASN A 136 6.45 9.28 -8.27
N SER A 137 6.06 8.06 -7.89
CA SER A 137 5.73 7.69 -6.50
C SER A 137 6.92 7.82 -5.54
N SER A 138 8.15 7.60 -6.02
CA SER A 138 9.34 7.72 -5.19
C SER A 138 9.69 9.19 -4.93
N LEU A 139 9.55 10.05 -5.94
CA LEU A 139 9.71 11.49 -5.80
C LEU A 139 8.70 12.07 -4.81
N SER A 140 7.41 11.81 -5.02
CA SER A 140 6.35 12.32 -4.15
C SER A 140 6.50 11.82 -2.71
N ALA A 141 6.81 10.53 -2.50
CA ALA A 141 7.07 9.99 -1.17
C ALA A 141 8.26 10.66 -0.48
N ASN A 142 9.41 10.78 -1.15
CA ASN A 142 10.58 11.45 -0.60
C ASN A 142 10.33 12.93 -0.28
N CYS A 143 9.57 13.61 -1.14
CA CYS A 143 9.17 14.99 -0.90
C CYS A 143 8.30 15.12 0.37
N ALA A 144 7.29 14.26 0.52
CA ALA A 144 6.42 14.24 1.69
C ALA A 144 7.20 13.93 2.99
N THR A 145 8.11 12.94 2.95
CA THR A 145 8.99 12.61 4.08
C THR A 145 9.91 13.77 4.43
N ALA A 146 10.51 14.43 3.44
CA ALA A 146 11.35 15.60 3.68
C ALA A 146 10.53 16.74 4.32
N LEU A 147 9.34 17.06 3.77
CA LEU A 147 8.44 18.09 4.33
C LEU A 147 8.07 17.79 5.79
N ALA A 148 7.84 16.53 6.15
CA ALA A 148 7.62 16.12 7.53
C ALA A 148 8.83 16.42 8.42
N LEU A 149 10.03 16.12 7.96
CA LEU A 149 11.28 16.40 8.68
C LEU A 149 11.56 17.90 8.81
N PHE A 150 11.13 18.72 7.84
CA PHE A 150 11.11 20.18 7.96
C PHE A 150 10.03 20.71 8.92
N GLY A 151 9.08 19.87 9.33
CA GLY A 151 7.94 20.27 10.15
C GLY A 151 6.91 21.11 9.39
N ASP A 152 6.83 20.96 8.06
CA ASP A 152 5.89 21.71 7.23
C ASP A 152 4.46 21.21 7.45
N THR A 153 3.73 21.89 8.34
CA THR A 153 2.33 21.54 8.64
C THR A 153 1.35 22.03 7.58
N GLU A 154 1.77 22.93 6.68
CA GLU A 154 0.94 23.47 5.61
C GLU A 154 0.59 22.37 4.61
N SER A 155 1.58 21.67 4.06
CA SER A 155 1.37 20.56 3.13
C SER A 155 0.61 19.40 3.77
N LYS A 156 0.83 19.12 5.07
CA LYS A 156 -0.01 18.16 5.82
C LYS A 156 -1.49 18.58 5.82
N ASN A 157 -1.77 19.85 6.09
CA ASN A 157 -3.15 20.35 6.11
C ASN A 157 -3.78 20.33 4.72
N GLU A 158 -3.02 20.62 3.67
CA GLU A 158 -3.48 20.49 2.28
C GLU A 158 -3.87 19.04 1.95
N ALA A 159 -3.05 18.06 2.34
CA ALA A 159 -3.37 16.65 2.15
C ALA A 159 -4.65 16.23 2.91
N LEU A 160 -4.87 16.75 4.13
CA LEU A 160 -6.11 16.54 4.88
C LEU A 160 -7.34 17.17 4.20
N VAL A 161 -7.16 18.24 3.42
CA VAL A 161 -8.23 18.82 2.59
C VAL A 161 -8.52 17.91 1.40
N LYS A 162 -7.49 17.33 0.76
CA LYS A 162 -7.65 16.38 -0.36
C LYS A 162 -8.49 15.15 0.01
N LEU A 163 -8.41 14.66 1.25
CA LEU A 163 -9.28 13.57 1.73
C LEU A 163 -10.79 13.86 1.62
N LYS A 164 -11.17 15.13 1.46
CA LYS A 164 -12.57 15.58 1.33
C LYS A 164 -12.97 15.87 -0.11
N SER A 165 -12.10 15.61 -1.08
CA SER A 165 -12.43 15.78 -2.50
C SER A 165 -13.56 14.86 -2.91
N ASP A 166 -14.28 15.20 -3.98
CA ASP A 166 -15.20 14.27 -4.65
C ASP A 166 -14.47 13.34 -5.64
N ASP A 167 -13.21 13.64 -5.96
CA ASP A 167 -12.35 12.82 -6.81
C ASP A 167 -11.60 11.76 -5.98
N GLU A 168 -11.80 10.48 -6.31
CA GLU A 168 -11.18 9.35 -5.63
C GLU A 168 -9.66 9.30 -5.82
N PHE A 169 -9.14 9.77 -6.96
CA PHE A 169 -7.69 9.85 -7.18
C PHE A 169 -7.07 10.93 -6.30
N GLU A 170 -7.72 12.09 -6.18
CA GLU A 170 -7.24 13.17 -5.29
C GLU A 170 -7.26 12.75 -3.81
N LYS A 171 -8.27 11.99 -3.37
CA LYS A 171 -8.27 11.39 -2.03
C LYS A 171 -7.07 10.48 -1.83
N LEU A 172 -6.79 9.60 -2.80
CA LEU A 172 -5.68 8.65 -2.74
C LEU A 172 -4.33 9.37 -2.70
N ASP A 173 -4.16 10.44 -3.47
CA ASP A 173 -2.96 11.29 -3.41
C ASP A 173 -2.78 11.91 -2.02
N GLY A 174 -3.86 12.39 -1.41
CA GLY A 174 -3.86 12.86 -0.03
C GLY A 174 -3.45 11.78 0.97
N VAL A 175 -3.95 10.55 0.81
CA VAL A 175 -3.57 9.40 1.66
C VAL A 175 -2.08 9.08 1.51
N ARG A 176 -1.58 8.93 0.28
CA ARG A 176 -0.17 8.61 0.00
C ARG A 176 0.80 9.64 0.56
N PHE A 177 0.47 10.92 0.41
CA PHE A 177 1.22 12.00 1.04
C PHE A 177 1.23 11.83 2.56
N LEU A 178 0.06 11.67 3.19
CA LEU A 178 -0.05 11.59 4.65
C LEU A 178 0.66 10.37 5.25
N VAL A 179 0.64 9.24 4.53
CA VAL A 179 1.40 8.03 4.89
C VAL A 179 2.89 8.32 4.84
N SER A 180 3.39 8.92 3.75
CA SER A 180 4.81 9.25 3.57
C SER A 180 5.30 10.37 4.51
N TYR A 181 4.38 11.24 4.97
CA TYR A 181 4.64 12.26 5.98
C TYR A 181 4.82 11.65 7.40
N ASP A 182 4.38 10.40 7.61
CA ASP A 182 4.59 9.61 8.83
C ASP A 182 4.04 10.22 10.14
N ASP A 183 2.97 11.02 10.07
CA ASP A 183 2.29 11.50 11.28
C ASP A 183 1.06 10.64 11.61
N LYS A 184 1.25 9.73 12.58
CA LYS A 184 0.19 8.81 13.06
C LYS A 184 -1.06 9.51 13.60
N SER A 185 -1.04 10.81 13.87
CA SER A 185 -2.23 11.57 14.25
C SER A 185 -3.31 11.57 13.16
N VAL A 186 -2.96 11.30 11.90
CA VAL A 186 -3.88 11.37 10.75
C VAL A 186 -4.63 10.06 10.49
N ILE A 187 -4.24 8.96 11.15
CA ILE A 187 -4.85 7.63 10.98
C ILE A 187 -6.39 7.68 11.05
N PRO A 188 -7.03 8.35 12.03
CA PRO A 188 -8.50 8.41 12.06
C PRO A 188 -9.11 9.06 10.81
N ALA A 189 -8.48 10.11 10.26
CA ALA A 189 -8.95 10.77 9.06
C ALA A 189 -8.82 9.87 7.81
N ILE A 190 -7.74 9.10 7.71
CA ILE A 190 -7.54 8.12 6.63
C ILE A 190 -8.60 7.00 6.72
N VAL A 191 -8.85 6.48 7.92
CA VAL A 191 -9.87 5.44 8.13
C VAL A 191 -11.27 5.96 7.81
N ASP A 192 -11.58 7.21 8.17
CA ASP A 192 -12.88 7.81 7.89
C ASP A 192 -13.13 8.02 6.39
N VAL A 193 -12.13 8.43 5.62
CA VAL A 193 -12.27 8.49 4.15
C VAL A 193 -12.41 7.09 3.55
N MET A 194 -11.67 6.09 4.05
CA MET A 194 -11.73 4.70 3.59
C MET A 194 -13.14 4.10 3.70
N LYS A 195 -13.91 4.47 4.73
CA LYS A 195 -15.31 4.01 4.92
C LYS A 195 -16.27 4.47 3.83
N THR A 196 -15.89 5.46 3.02
CA THR A 196 -16.76 6.08 2.00
C THR A 196 -16.15 6.07 0.60
N SER A 197 -14.87 5.76 0.47
CA SER A 197 -14.13 5.72 -0.79
C SER A 197 -14.39 4.43 -1.56
N SER A 198 -14.41 4.50 -2.88
CA SER A 198 -14.40 3.30 -3.74
C SER A 198 -13.02 2.66 -3.87
N PHE A 199 -11.98 3.31 -3.34
CA PHE A 199 -10.58 2.82 -3.33
C PHE A 199 -10.19 2.34 -1.92
N ALA A 200 -11.14 1.81 -1.16
CA ALA A 200 -10.92 1.38 0.23
C ALA A 200 -9.78 0.35 0.34
N GLU A 201 -9.67 -0.57 -0.62
CA GLU A 201 -8.60 -1.57 -0.70
C GLU A 201 -7.21 -0.94 -0.90
N ASN A 202 -7.09 0.04 -1.81
CA ASN A 202 -5.85 0.79 -2.02
C ASN A 202 -5.46 1.57 -0.76
N ILE A 203 -6.41 2.30 -0.18
CA ILE A 203 -6.20 3.11 1.02
C ILE A 203 -5.80 2.22 2.20
N ALA A 204 -6.39 1.03 2.34
CA ALA A 204 -6.04 0.08 3.39
C ALA A 204 -4.59 -0.41 3.24
N GLY A 205 -4.15 -0.73 2.01
CA GLY A 205 -2.77 -1.08 1.71
C GLY A 205 -1.79 0.03 2.07
N ASP A 206 -2.09 1.27 1.65
CA ASP A 206 -1.25 2.44 1.95
C ASP A 206 -1.20 2.75 3.46
N LEU A 207 -2.35 2.70 4.16
CA LEU A 207 -2.45 2.95 5.60
C LEU A 207 -1.56 2.00 6.42
N LEU A 208 -1.40 0.75 5.97
CA LEU A 208 -0.62 -0.23 6.70
C LEU A 208 0.90 0.01 6.67
N TYR A 209 1.38 0.93 5.82
CA TYR A 209 2.76 1.43 5.91
C TYR A 209 2.93 2.51 6.99
N LEU A 210 1.84 3.16 7.45
CA LEU A 210 1.85 4.14 8.55
C LEU A 210 1.62 3.47 9.93
N THR A 211 0.88 2.37 9.98
CA THR A 211 0.55 1.65 11.22
C THR A 211 0.29 0.17 10.95
N ASP A 212 0.52 -0.71 11.93
CA ASP A 212 0.18 -2.13 11.80
C ASP A 212 -1.24 -2.46 12.30
N LEU A 213 -1.78 -3.59 11.84
CA LEU A 213 -3.11 -4.08 12.22
C LEU A 213 -3.27 -4.31 13.73
N PHE A 214 -2.21 -4.73 14.45
CA PHE A 214 -2.29 -4.98 15.89
C PHE A 214 -2.40 -3.67 16.68
N SER A 215 -1.62 -2.66 16.28
CA SER A 215 -1.70 -1.30 16.85
C SER A 215 -3.05 -0.66 16.59
N LEU A 216 -3.59 -0.81 15.38
CA LEU A 216 -4.96 -0.39 15.05
C LEU A 216 -5.98 -1.13 15.92
N TYR A 217 -5.91 -2.47 16.00
CA TYR A 217 -6.86 -3.29 16.75
C TYR A 217 -6.91 -2.92 18.23
N LYS A 218 -5.75 -2.63 18.82
CA LYS A 218 -5.64 -2.16 20.21
C LYS A 218 -6.27 -0.78 20.42
N THR A 219 -6.22 0.09 19.42
CA THR A 219 -6.70 1.47 19.50
C THR A 219 -8.20 1.56 19.20
N ASN A 220 -8.62 0.95 18.09
CA ASN A 220 -10.01 0.83 17.68
C ASN A 220 -10.19 -0.51 16.95
N LYS A 221 -10.80 -1.48 17.64
CA LYS A 221 -11.06 -2.82 17.13
C LYS A 221 -11.84 -2.80 15.81
N THR A 222 -12.96 -2.09 15.76
CA THR A 222 -13.86 -2.09 14.60
C THR A 222 -13.18 -1.50 13.37
N ASP A 223 -12.45 -0.39 13.53
CA ASP A 223 -11.69 0.21 12.43
C ASP A 223 -10.59 -0.74 11.93
N ALA A 224 -9.89 -1.43 12.83
CA ALA A 224 -8.86 -2.40 12.46
C ALA A 224 -9.42 -3.60 11.69
N LEU A 225 -10.59 -4.10 12.12
CA LEU A 225 -11.29 -5.18 11.42
C LEU A 225 -11.78 -4.72 10.05
N PHE A 226 -12.22 -3.46 9.92
CA PHE A 226 -12.61 -2.88 8.64
C PHE A 226 -11.40 -2.75 7.68
N VAL A 227 -10.26 -2.24 8.16
CA VAL A 227 -9.00 -2.21 7.40
C VAL A 227 -8.58 -3.60 6.97
N PHE A 228 -8.57 -4.57 7.89
CA PHE A 228 -8.27 -5.96 7.57
C PHE A 228 -9.21 -6.52 6.50
N ASN A 229 -10.52 -6.26 6.60
CA ASN A 229 -11.50 -6.73 5.62
C ASN A 229 -11.25 -6.15 4.22
N SER A 230 -10.90 -4.85 4.13
CA SER A 230 -10.50 -4.22 2.87
C SER A 230 -9.20 -4.81 2.31
N VAL A 231 -8.21 -5.10 3.15
CA VAL A 231 -6.98 -5.80 2.71
C VAL A 231 -7.33 -7.17 2.12
N ILE A 232 -8.17 -7.95 2.80
CA ILE A 232 -8.59 -9.27 2.31
C ILE A 232 -9.33 -9.17 0.96
N ASN A 233 -10.21 -8.17 0.79
CA ASN A 233 -10.92 -7.98 -0.47
C ASN A 233 -9.97 -7.72 -1.64
N GLY A 234 -8.98 -6.84 -1.44
CA GLY A 234 -8.04 -6.42 -2.49
C GLY A 234 -6.89 -7.40 -2.75
N LEU A 235 -6.66 -8.39 -1.88
CA LEU A 235 -5.50 -9.27 -1.95
C LEU A 235 -5.48 -10.14 -3.23
N GLY A 236 -4.47 -9.98 -4.08
CA GLY A 236 -4.32 -10.71 -5.34
C GLY A 236 -4.91 -10.02 -6.57
N GLU A 237 -5.70 -8.95 -6.41
CA GLU A 237 -6.20 -8.14 -7.54
C GLU A 237 -5.75 -6.68 -7.48
N ILE A 238 -5.73 -6.09 -6.28
CA ILE A 238 -5.32 -4.70 -6.03
C ILE A 238 -4.00 -4.66 -5.25
N LEU A 239 -3.89 -5.55 -4.26
CA LEU A 239 -2.76 -5.70 -3.37
C LEU A 239 -1.97 -6.95 -3.78
N ASP A 240 -0.65 -6.88 -3.76
CA ASP A 240 0.21 -8.02 -4.08
C ASP A 240 0.07 -9.11 -3.00
N LEU A 241 0.11 -10.38 -3.41
CA LEU A 241 0.10 -11.51 -2.49
C LEU A 241 1.31 -11.51 -1.54
N ALA A 242 2.44 -10.92 -1.93
CA ALA A 242 3.59 -10.76 -1.04
C ALA A 242 3.28 -9.91 0.20
N GLN A 243 2.28 -9.02 0.15
CA GLN A 243 1.92 -8.14 1.27
C GLN A 243 1.34 -8.89 2.47
N ILE A 244 1.00 -10.17 2.34
CA ILE A 244 0.64 -11.03 3.48
C ILE A 244 1.72 -11.05 4.56
N PHE A 245 2.99 -10.92 4.17
CA PHE A 245 4.14 -10.86 5.08
C PHE A 245 4.25 -9.49 5.73
N ASP A 246 4.20 -8.42 4.93
CA ASP A 246 4.32 -7.04 5.42
C ASP A 246 3.22 -6.71 6.44
N PHE A 247 2.00 -7.17 6.16
CA PHE A 247 0.83 -6.95 7.01
C PHE A 247 0.67 -8.01 8.09
N ARG A 248 1.53 -9.04 8.10
CA ARG A 248 1.55 -10.14 9.08
C ARG A 248 0.17 -10.80 9.25
N LEU A 249 -0.45 -11.12 8.11
CA LEU A 249 -1.84 -11.57 8.08
C LEU A 249 -2.02 -12.91 8.78
N TYR A 250 -1.04 -13.81 8.71
CA TYR A 250 -1.11 -15.10 9.40
C TYR A 250 -1.29 -14.91 10.91
N GLU A 251 -0.42 -14.13 11.55
CA GLU A 251 -0.48 -13.93 13.00
C GLU A 251 -1.70 -13.12 13.41
N PHE A 252 -2.14 -12.17 12.59
CA PHE A 252 -3.36 -11.41 12.86
C PHE A 252 -4.60 -12.32 12.81
N ILE A 253 -4.71 -13.19 11.79
CA ILE A 253 -5.78 -14.19 11.70
C ILE A 253 -5.71 -15.17 12.88
N GLU A 254 -4.51 -15.63 13.26
CA GLU A 254 -4.35 -16.53 14.41
C GLU A 254 -4.85 -15.88 15.71
N MET A 255 -4.60 -14.59 15.90
CA MET A 255 -5.12 -13.81 17.02
C MET A 255 -6.66 -13.76 16.98
N LEU A 256 -7.25 -13.41 15.83
CA LEU A 256 -8.70 -13.31 15.68
C LEU A 256 -9.41 -14.66 15.90
N LEU A 257 -8.80 -15.77 15.49
CA LEU A 257 -9.32 -17.11 15.73
C LEU A 257 -9.40 -17.48 17.22
N LYS A 258 -8.74 -16.76 18.12
CA LYS A 258 -8.87 -16.95 19.57
C LYS A 258 -10.09 -16.21 20.15
N GLU A 259 -10.70 -15.31 19.39
CA GLU A 259 -11.79 -14.40 19.81
C GLU A 259 -13.09 -14.57 18.99
N GLN A 260 -13.37 -15.77 18.47
CA GLN A 260 -14.46 -16.06 17.50
C GLN A 260 -15.91 -15.82 17.97
N THR A 261 -16.12 -15.33 19.20
CA THR A 261 -17.48 -15.06 19.73
C THR A 261 -18.03 -13.70 19.30
N ASP A 262 -17.21 -12.85 18.69
CA ASP A 262 -17.57 -11.52 18.22
C ASP A 262 -18.10 -11.54 16.78
N SER A 263 -19.13 -10.74 16.49
CA SER A 263 -19.81 -10.77 15.19
C SER A 263 -18.98 -10.14 14.06
N GLU A 264 -18.28 -9.03 14.32
CA GLU A 264 -17.39 -8.38 13.35
C GLU A 264 -16.24 -9.33 12.98
N ILE A 265 -15.63 -9.96 14.00
CA ILE A 265 -14.58 -10.97 13.80
C ILE A 265 -15.09 -12.15 12.97
N ALA A 266 -16.30 -12.64 13.25
CA ALA A 266 -16.86 -13.77 12.51
C ALA A 266 -17.06 -13.45 11.02
N VAL A 267 -17.47 -12.21 10.68
CA VAL A 267 -17.64 -11.78 9.29
C VAL A 267 -16.30 -11.69 8.57
N VAL A 268 -15.30 -11.01 9.15
CA VAL A 268 -14.01 -10.84 8.46
C VAL A 268 -13.23 -12.16 8.34
N LEU A 269 -13.39 -13.09 9.29
CA LEU A 269 -12.81 -14.44 9.18
C LEU A 269 -13.53 -15.30 8.13
N ALA A 270 -14.84 -15.11 7.95
CA ALA A 270 -15.58 -15.77 6.87
C ALA A 270 -15.08 -15.27 5.51
N ASN A 271 -14.88 -13.96 5.38
CA ASN A 271 -14.33 -13.34 4.17
C ASN A 271 -12.90 -13.83 3.88
N ALA A 272 -12.00 -13.79 4.87
CA ALA A 272 -10.65 -14.30 4.72
C ALA A 272 -10.65 -15.78 4.29
N LYS A 273 -11.51 -16.60 4.90
CA LYS A 273 -11.63 -18.01 4.51
C LYS A 273 -12.05 -18.17 3.05
N ASP A 274 -13.04 -17.42 2.59
CA ASP A 274 -13.50 -17.47 1.21
C ASP A 274 -12.41 -17.01 0.23
N LYS A 275 -11.77 -15.87 0.53
CA LYS A 275 -10.68 -15.32 -0.26
C LYS A 275 -9.52 -16.30 -0.43
N PHE A 276 -9.03 -16.89 0.64
CA PHE A 276 -7.91 -17.83 0.58
C PHE A 276 -8.30 -19.17 -0.08
N ASN A 277 -9.59 -19.54 -0.09
CA ASN A 277 -10.04 -20.64 -0.96
C ASN A 277 -9.95 -20.24 -2.42
N THR A 278 -10.48 -19.07 -2.80
CA THR A 278 -10.44 -18.54 -4.17
C THR A 278 -9.00 -18.47 -4.72
N LEU A 279 -8.08 -17.87 -3.95
CA LEU A 279 -6.67 -17.73 -4.33
C LEU A 279 -5.96 -19.06 -4.57
N THR A 280 -6.43 -20.15 -3.97
CA THR A 280 -5.79 -21.48 -4.07
C THR A 280 -6.54 -22.46 -4.95
N GLU A 281 -7.76 -22.13 -5.37
CA GLU A 281 -8.56 -22.92 -6.32
C GLU A 281 -8.32 -22.47 -7.77
N ASN A 282 -7.91 -21.23 -7.98
CA ASN A 282 -7.46 -20.73 -9.28
C ASN A 282 -5.93 -20.63 -9.33
N ASP A 283 -5.30 -21.51 -10.09
CA ASP A 283 -3.85 -21.56 -10.27
C ASP A 283 -3.26 -20.24 -10.82
N GLU A 284 -4.07 -19.39 -11.50
CA GLU A 284 -3.62 -18.10 -12.05
C GLU A 284 -3.07 -17.16 -10.98
N TYR A 285 -3.70 -17.09 -9.80
CA TYR A 285 -3.26 -16.19 -8.73
C TYR A 285 -1.89 -16.56 -8.19
N LEU A 286 -1.58 -17.86 -8.13
CA LEU A 286 -0.33 -18.33 -7.57
C LEU A 286 0.71 -18.60 -8.63
N PHE A 287 0.41 -18.52 -9.92
CA PHE A 287 1.31 -19.05 -10.96
C PHE A 287 2.72 -18.43 -10.88
N ASP A 288 2.80 -17.10 -10.93
CA ASP A 288 4.06 -16.33 -10.95
C ASP A 288 4.65 -16.05 -9.56
N GLU A 289 3.97 -16.48 -8.49
CA GLU A 289 4.41 -16.21 -7.14
C GLU A 289 5.67 -16.98 -6.71
N THR A 290 6.42 -16.38 -5.79
CA THR A 290 7.56 -17.04 -5.17
C THR A 290 7.12 -18.27 -4.37
N LYS A 291 8.05 -19.20 -4.12
CA LYS A 291 7.76 -20.39 -3.30
C LYS A 291 7.30 -20.01 -1.89
N ASP A 292 7.85 -18.93 -1.33
CA ASP A 292 7.55 -18.52 0.03
C ASP A 292 6.15 -17.90 0.12
N VAL A 293 5.77 -17.03 -0.83
CA VAL A 293 4.41 -16.49 -0.92
C VAL A 293 3.38 -17.61 -1.08
N LYS A 294 3.63 -18.56 -2.01
CA LYS A 294 2.77 -19.74 -2.20
C LYS A 294 2.56 -20.53 -0.91
N GLN A 295 3.64 -20.73 -0.16
CA GLN A 295 3.60 -21.49 1.08
C GLN A 295 2.78 -20.77 2.15
N GLU A 296 3.01 -19.47 2.34
CA GLU A 296 2.30 -18.66 3.32
C GLU A 296 0.79 -18.58 3.01
N VAL A 297 0.40 -18.42 1.73
CA VAL A 297 -1.01 -18.47 1.31
C VAL A 297 -1.66 -19.81 1.70
N MET A 298 -0.97 -20.93 1.45
CA MET A 298 -1.45 -22.26 1.81
C MET A 298 -1.53 -22.45 3.33
N ASP A 299 -0.58 -21.91 4.08
CA ASP A 299 -0.55 -21.99 5.54
C ASP A 299 -1.68 -21.16 6.17
N ILE A 300 -1.99 -19.97 5.63
CA ILE A 300 -3.15 -19.18 6.03
C ILE A 300 -4.46 -19.92 5.72
N LYS A 301 -4.59 -20.51 4.52
CA LYS A 301 -5.76 -21.36 4.18
C LYS A 301 -5.93 -22.50 5.18
N GLN A 302 -4.83 -23.18 5.51
CA GLN A 302 -4.85 -24.28 6.46
C GLN A 302 -5.24 -23.80 7.87
N LEU A 303 -4.77 -22.63 8.31
CA LEU A 303 -5.16 -22.00 9.56
C LEU A 303 -6.68 -21.73 9.60
N LEU A 304 -7.23 -21.14 8.54
CA LEU A 304 -8.66 -20.82 8.37
C LEU A 304 -9.56 -22.05 8.20
N SER A 305 -9.00 -23.22 7.87
CA SER A 305 -9.77 -24.47 7.76
C SER A 305 -10.47 -24.85 9.08
N SER A 306 -9.86 -24.46 10.21
CA SER A 306 -10.40 -24.68 11.56
C SER A 306 -11.61 -23.81 11.89
N PHE A 307 -11.76 -22.66 11.22
CA PHE A 307 -12.85 -21.72 11.42
C PHE A 307 -14.17 -22.27 10.90
N LYS A 308 -15.20 -22.26 11.75
CA LYS A 308 -16.57 -22.63 11.37
C LYS A 308 -17.43 -21.39 11.38
N VAL A 309 -17.96 -21.03 10.21
CA VAL A 309 -18.85 -19.88 10.06
C VAL A 309 -20.06 -20.04 10.99
N ASN A 310 -20.22 -19.09 11.91
CA ASN A 310 -21.35 -19.05 12.81
C ASN A 310 -22.43 -18.10 12.26
N GLN A 311 -23.47 -18.68 11.68
CA GLN A 311 -24.56 -17.93 11.06
C GLN A 311 -25.26 -16.95 12.01
N SER A 312 -25.36 -17.24 13.32
CA SER A 312 -25.97 -16.27 14.24
C SER A 312 -25.12 -15.00 14.38
N LEU A 313 -23.79 -15.14 14.33
CA LEU A 313 -22.86 -14.01 14.41
C LEU A 313 -22.82 -13.23 13.10
N ILE A 314 -22.78 -13.91 11.95
CA ILE A 314 -22.88 -13.25 10.63
C ILE A 314 -24.18 -12.43 10.53
N ASN A 315 -25.31 -13.03 10.91
CA ASN A 315 -26.61 -12.35 10.85
C ASN A 315 -26.72 -11.16 11.81
N ALA A 316 -25.87 -11.07 12.84
CA ALA A 316 -25.84 -9.92 13.75
C ALA A 316 -25.27 -8.65 13.09
N GLU A 317 -24.53 -8.80 11.98
CA GLU A 317 -23.99 -7.70 11.18
C GLU A 317 -24.89 -7.29 9.99
N LEU A 318 -26.05 -7.95 9.82
CA LEU A 318 -27.06 -7.52 8.84
C LEU A 318 -27.84 -6.30 9.33
N LYS A 319 -27.13 -5.19 9.49
CA LYS A 319 -27.65 -3.90 9.92
C LYS A 319 -27.14 -2.82 8.98
N SER A 320 -27.99 -1.86 8.63
CA SER A 320 -27.67 -0.83 7.65
C SER A 320 -26.46 0.03 8.02
N GLU A 321 -26.19 0.20 9.31
CA GLU A 321 -25.09 0.98 9.87
C GLU A 321 -23.80 0.18 10.10
N SER A 322 -23.82 -1.15 9.95
CA SER A 322 -22.62 -1.96 10.13
C SER A 322 -21.63 -1.70 8.99
N LEU A 323 -20.36 -1.49 9.33
CA LEU A 323 -19.26 -1.41 8.35
C LEU A 323 -19.07 -2.74 7.59
N PHE A 324 -19.59 -3.83 8.12
CA PHE A 324 -19.43 -5.18 7.57
C PHE A 324 -20.67 -5.68 6.85
N VAL A 325 -21.72 -4.87 6.70
CA VAL A 325 -23.01 -5.31 6.15
C VAL A 325 -22.89 -5.94 4.76
N PHE A 326 -22.04 -5.39 3.89
CA PHE A 326 -21.83 -5.92 2.54
C PHE A 326 -21.19 -7.31 2.56
N THR A 327 -20.14 -7.49 3.35
CA THR A 327 -19.48 -8.79 3.53
C THR A 327 -20.38 -9.78 4.25
N ALA A 328 -21.12 -9.34 5.27
CA ALA A 328 -22.07 -10.17 5.99
C ALA A 328 -23.19 -10.70 5.08
N LEU A 329 -23.66 -9.88 4.13
CA LEU A 329 -24.67 -10.28 3.13
C LEU A 329 -24.22 -11.46 2.28
N GLU A 330 -22.93 -11.59 1.98
CA GLU A 330 -22.38 -12.67 1.14
C GLU A 330 -22.37 -14.03 1.85
N PHE A 331 -22.26 -14.02 3.18
CA PHE A 331 -22.17 -15.24 4.00
C PHE A 331 -23.44 -15.56 4.77
N ALA A 332 -24.40 -14.64 4.81
CA ALA A 332 -25.66 -14.81 5.50
C ALA A 332 -26.58 -15.81 4.77
N ASN A 333 -27.37 -16.55 5.54
CA ASN A 333 -28.42 -17.43 5.00
C ASN A 333 -29.82 -17.11 5.54
N ASN A 334 -29.96 -16.03 6.31
CA ASN A 334 -31.24 -15.64 6.92
C ASN A 334 -31.99 -14.67 6.00
N GLU A 335 -32.84 -15.22 5.13
CA GLU A 335 -33.61 -14.41 4.18
C GLU A 335 -34.48 -13.34 4.86
N SER A 336 -34.99 -13.60 6.08
CA SER A 336 -35.82 -12.63 6.79
C SER A 336 -35.01 -11.42 7.24
N ALA A 337 -33.76 -11.63 7.69
CA ALA A 337 -32.86 -10.55 8.04
C ALA A 337 -32.44 -9.75 6.80
N ILE A 338 -32.15 -10.44 5.69
CA ILE A 338 -31.80 -9.82 4.40
C ILE A 338 -32.97 -8.96 3.88
N ARG A 339 -34.22 -9.45 3.93
CA ARG A 339 -35.40 -8.65 3.56
C ARG A 339 -35.56 -7.39 4.41
N GLY A 340 -35.12 -7.42 5.67
CA GLY A 340 -35.09 -6.24 6.55
C GLY A 340 -34.21 -5.10 6.03
N LEU A 341 -33.20 -5.41 5.21
CA LEU A 341 -32.29 -4.41 4.63
C LEU A 341 -32.85 -3.73 3.37
N LEU A 342 -33.98 -4.18 2.81
CA LEU A 342 -34.61 -3.58 1.63
C LEU A 342 -35.16 -2.17 1.87
N ILE A 343 -35.27 -1.77 3.15
CA ILE A 343 -35.69 -0.42 3.58
C ILE A 343 -34.52 0.41 4.15
N SER A 344 -33.28 -0.02 3.90
CA SER A 344 -32.09 0.69 4.35
C SER A 344 -32.01 2.09 3.76
N ALA A 345 -31.54 3.06 4.57
CA ALA A 345 -31.20 4.40 4.08
C ALA A 345 -30.03 4.37 3.08
N ASN A 346 -29.17 3.35 3.18
CA ASN A 346 -28.10 3.14 2.21
C ASN A 346 -28.63 2.36 1.00
N GLN A 347 -28.78 3.05 -0.13
CA GLN A 347 -29.40 2.48 -1.33
C GLN A 347 -28.57 1.37 -1.99
N THR A 348 -27.24 1.36 -1.81
CA THR A 348 -26.39 0.26 -2.30
C THR A 348 -26.56 -1.00 -1.46
N VAL A 349 -26.85 -0.88 -0.15
CA VAL A 349 -27.23 -2.03 0.70
C VAL A 349 -28.56 -2.62 0.26
N VAL A 350 -29.54 -1.78 -0.09
CA VAL A 350 -30.83 -2.24 -0.64
C VAL A 350 -30.61 -3.07 -1.91
N LEU A 351 -29.76 -2.60 -2.82
CA LEU A 351 -29.42 -3.30 -4.06
C LEU A 351 -28.75 -4.65 -3.79
N LYS A 352 -27.70 -4.68 -2.95
CA LYS A 352 -27.00 -5.92 -2.60
C LYS A 352 -27.94 -6.92 -1.91
N ALA A 353 -28.85 -6.47 -1.05
CA ALA A 353 -29.83 -7.35 -0.41
C ALA A 353 -30.79 -8.01 -1.42
N LEU A 354 -31.20 -7.29 -2.48
CA LEU A 354 -31.99 -7.89 -3.57
C LEU A 354 -31.21 -8.93 -4.36
N GLU A 355 -29.94 -8.66 -4.67
CA GLU A 355 -29.04 -9.62 -5.33
C GLU A 355 -28.87 -10.88 -4.46
N MET A 356 -28.66 -10.68 -3.15
CA MET A 356 -28.97 -11.57 -2.02
C MET A 356 -30.05 -12.60 -2.31
N LEU A 357 -31.28 -12.10 -2.24
CA LEU A 357 -32.50 -12.89 -2.36
C LEU A 357 -32.61 -13.54 -3.74
N LYS A 358 -32.11 -12.90 -4.80
CA LYS A 358 -32.10 -13.48 -6.15
C LYS A 358 -31.19 -14.70 -6.23
N GLN A 359 -29.95 -14.60 -5.73
CA GLN A 359 -28.99 -15.71 -5.73
C GLN A 359 -29.51 -16.89 -4.89
N MET A 360 -30.24 -16.62 -3.81
CA MET A 360 -30.89 -17.63 -2.98
C MET A 360 -32.17 -18.21 -3.61
N ASN A 361 -32.58 -17.75 -4.79
CA ASN A 361 -33.86 -18.10 -5.43
C ASN A 361 -35.10 -17.80 -4.55
N SER A 362 -35.02 -16.78 -3.70
CA SER A 362 -36.07 -16.39 -2.74
C SER A 362 -36.66 -15.00 -3.00
N LEU A 363 -36.19 -14.30 -4.03
CA LEU A 363 -36.66 -12.97 -4.40
C LEU A 363 -38.13 -12.99 -4.89
N THR A 364 -38.96 -12.14 -4.27
CA THR A 364 -40.37 -11.97 -4.64
C THR A 364 -40.64 -10.65 -5.38
N LYS A 365 -41.86 -10.50 -5.93
CA LYS A 365 -42.29 -9.23 -6.54
C LYS A 365 -42.50 -8.15 -5.47
N GLU A 366 -42.97 -8.54 -4.30
CA GLU A 366 -43.14 -7.69 -3.13
C GLU A 366 -41.79 -7.09 -2.69
N ASP A 367 -40.74 -7.92 -2.64
CA ASP A 367 -39.38 -7.47 -2.31
C ASP A 367 -38.88 -6.40 -3.28
N LYS A 368 -39.07 -6.60 -4.60
CA LYS A 368 -38.71 -5.60 -5.62
C LYS A 368 -39.48 -4.30 -5.45
N ASN A 369 -40.79 -4.37 -5.21
CA ASN A 369 -41.61 -3.18 -5.00
C ASN A 369 -41.17 -2.41 -3.74
N LEU A 370 -40.83 -3.13 -2.66
CA LEU A 370 -40.34 -2.54 -1.41
C LEU A 370 -39.01 -1.80 -1.62
N ALA A 371 -38.05 -2.44 -2.29
CA ALA A 371 -36.78 -1.83 -2.62
C ALA A 371 -36.94 -0.60 -3.52
N LEU A 372 -37.75 -0.68 -4.58
CA LEU A 372 -38.05 0.45 -5.48
C LEU A 372 -38.63 1.66 -4.72
N SER A 373 -39.44 1.42 -3.69
CA SER A 373 -40.01 2.48 -2.86
C SER A 373 -39.00 3.12 -1.89
N SER A 374 -37.88 2.45 -1.63
CA SER A 374 -36.87 2.86 -0.65
C SER A 374 -35.65 3.55 -1.29
N VAL A 375 -35.53 3.52 -2.62
CA VAL A 375 -34.45 4.16 -3.36
C VAL A 375 -34.90 5.43 -4.06
N THR A 376 -34.02 6.43 -4.10
CA THR A 376 -34.24 7.71 -4.79
C THR A 376 -33.42 7.83 -6.08
N SER A 377 -32.30 7.12 -6.20
CA SER A 377 -31.45 7.13 -7.39
C SER A 377 -32.14 6.42 -8.57
N GLU A 378 -32.26 7.11 -9.71
CA GLU A 378 -32.86 6.54 -10.92
C GLU A 378 -31.97 5.45 -11.55
N ASP A 379 -30.66 5.53 -11.38
CA ASP A 379 -29.73 4.49 -11.82
C ASP A 379 -29.95 3.20 -11.03
N ILE A 380 -30.02 3.31 -9.69
CA ILE A 380 -30.28 2.15 -8.82
C ILE A 380 -31.66 1.56 -9.12
N LYS A 381 -32.70 2.39 -9.32
CA LYS A 381 -34.04 1.91 -9.72
C LYS A 381 -33.98 1.09 -11.01
N SER A 382 -33.22 1.57 -12.00
CA SER A 382 -33.07 0.89 -13.28
C SER A 382 -32.43 -0.49 -13.12
N VAL A 383 -31.43 -0.62 -12.23
CA VAL A 383 -30.82 -1.92 -11.90
C VAL A 383 -31.83 -2.84 -11.19
N ILE A 384 -32.59 -2.33 -10.22
CA ILE A 384 -33.60 -3.12 -9.49
C ILE A 384 -34.66 -3.70 -10.43
N VAL A 385 -35.07 -2.95 -11.46
CA VAL A 385 -36.03 -3.43 -12.47
C VAL A 385 -35.45 -4.57 -13.32
N ALA A 386 -34.13 -4.57 -13.54
CA ALA A 386 -33.43 -5.57 -14.35
C ALA A 386 -33.07 -6.86 -13.58
N ILE A 387 -32.83 -6.76 -12.27
CA ILE A 387 -32.74 -7.91 -11.34
C ILE A 387 -34.05 -8.67 -11.41
#